data_AF-A0A1F7QJI2-F1
#
_entry.id   AF-A0A1F7QJI2-F1
#
_cell.length_a   1.000
_cell.length_b   1.000
_cell.length_c   1.000
_cell.angle_alpha   90.00
_cell.angle_beta   90.00
_cell.angle_gamma   90.00
#
_symmetry.space_group_name_H-M   'P 1'
#
loop_
_entity.id
_entity.type
_entity.pdbx_description
1 polymer ?
#
loop_
_entity_poly.entity_id
_entity_poly.type
_entity_poly.pdbx_seq_one_letter_code
_entity_poly.pdbx_strand_id
1 'polypeptide(L)'
;MAKTNKTNKTKWISIALIVLFFASILSLFGLSRVATAQNSELSTSDLAATGLPNVSNCALTQTAYTALTQAQPDVYDIYVRLGLKGQAADVSVYFQGFSSTTCLKIGEGQVNANGWTRLGNLTLDQANAFGTYTLASSTLQSLPTANRPTVMLVSQTRPVCQPTDECRIVLDGKPAVLRASGGLLGSAALNTVVIKDPTQDTISQVDYYVDNKPAYSSKALESFDMRYVSSGEHQLHTVVTYNSKQQAVISESVDRGYVDDINNWIFSYFTSKKDIWTAVGITSGILILLGLILHFTRKLYTRHLWKKTHYAEQLNPANEHIPHPLESVSRFYAALLRSHQWLISFMRHLPVIIASTVLAILVFGFLARWSVQLYTVDGPSMNSTYKTGDLLFVNKLGKTITGALGKQFIPGRGEVVVFKKQRNVAFESVEANAPTFLVKRVVGLPGERVVVKNSEIIVINQQNPAGFNPDKDKPWSAQLHLSQLDDVDITLAADELFMVGDNRPESIDSRTFGPVKLHEIIGSVPWAIK
;
A
#
# COMPACT_ATOMS: atom_id res chain seq x y z
N MET A 1 -67.99 1.21 -10.63
CA MET A 1 -66.66 0.53 -10.61
C MET A 1 -65.58 1.51 -11.06
N ALA A 2 -64.35 1.35 -10.57
CA ALA A 2 -63.13 2.13 -10.85
C ALA A 2 -62.90 3.45 -10.08
N LYS A 3 -62.52 3.34 -8.80
CA LYS A 3 -61.80 4.43 -8.09
C LYS A 3 -60.83 3.92 -7.00
N THR A 4 -59.97 2.97 -7.35
CA THR A 4 -58.89 2.49 -6.45
C THR A 4 -57.66 2.08 -7.25
N ASN A 5 -56.81 3.03 -7.68
CA ASN A 5 -55.44 2.66 -8.10
C ASN A 5 -54.38 3.78 -8.15
N LYS A 6 -54.67 5.02 -7.73
CA LYS A 6 -53.67 6.11 -7.81
C LYS A 6 -52.70 6.17 -6.63
N THR A 7 -53.03 5.61 -5.47
CA THR A 7 -52.20 5.63 -4.25
C THR A 7 -51.09 4.58 -4.24
N ASN A 8 -51.18 3.52 -5.04
CA ASN A 8 -50.11 2.53 -5.17
C ASN A 8 -48.97 3.01 -6.08
N LYS A 9 -49.26 3.75 -7.16
CA LYS A 9 -48.21 4.20 -8.10
C LYS A 9 -47.14 5.10 -7.45
N THR A 10 -47.52 5.99 -6.53
CA THR A 10 -46.56 6.86 -5.82
C THR A 10 -45.67 6.09 -4.84
N LYS A 11 -46.18 5.05 -4.17
CA LYS A 11 -45.36 4.16 -3.33
C LYS A 11 -44.33 3.37 -4.14
N TRP A 12 -44.72 2.84 -5.30
CA TRP A 12 -43.82 2.11 -6.19
C TRP A 12 -42.74 2.99 -6.81
N ILE A 13 -43.05 4.26 -7.13
CA ILE A 13 -42.05 5.23 -7.64
C ILE A 13 -41.03 5.61 -6.55
N SER A 14 -41.47 5.79 -5.31
CA SER A 14 -40.55 6.07 -4.19
C SER A 14 -39.63 4.88 -3.89
N ILE A 15 -40.14 3.64 -3.97
CA ILE A 15 -39.32 2.43 -3.80
C ILE A 15 -38.35 2.27 -4.98
N ALA A 16 -38.78 2.50 -6.22
CA ALA A 16 -37.93 2.44 -7.39
C ALA A 16 -36.80 3.48 -7.37
N LEU A 17 -37.07 4.70 -6.87
CA LEU A 17 -36.05 5.74 -6.68
C LEU A 17 -35.06 5.37 -5.57
N ILE A 18 -35.50 4.73 -4.48
CA ILE A 18 -34.61 4.24 -3.42
C ILE A 18 -33.73 3.10 -3.94
N VAL A 19 -34.27 2.18 -4.74
CA VAL A 19 -33.51 1.08 -5.36
C VAL A 19 -32.50 1.61 -6.39
N LEU A 20 -32.88 2.59 -7.21
CA LEU A 20 -31.97 3.26 -8.16
C LEU A 20 -30.88 4.08 -7.45
N PHE A 21 -31.19 4.67 -6.29
CA PHE A 21 -30.22 5.39 -5.46
C PHE A 21 -29.25 4.45 -4.72
N PHE A 22 -29.72 3.27 -4.30
CA PHE A 22 -28.82 2.21 -3.79
C PHE A 22 -27.96 1.58 -4.88
N ALA A 23 -28.49 1.42 -6.10
CA ALA A 23 -27.74 0.92 -7.25
C ALA A 23 -26.66 1.91 -7.71
N SER A 24 -26.91 3.23 -7.63
CA SER A 24 -25.91 4.24 -7.95
C SER A 24 -24.80 4.34 -6.89
N ILE A 25 -25.10 4.11 -5.62
CA ILE A 25 -24.10 3.98 -4.55
C ILE A 25 -23.22 2.74 -4.77
N LEU A 26 -23.78 1.63 -5.28
CA LEU A 26 -22.99 0.44 -5.65
C LEU A 26 -22.07 0.70 -6.87
N SER A 27 -22.50 1.53 -7.81
CA SER A 27 -21.68 1.91 -8.97
C SER A 27 -20.52 2.86 -8.65
N LEU A 28 -20.56 3.54 -7.48
CA LEU A 28 -19.45 4.36 -6.96
C LEU A 28 -18.30 3.52 -6.38
N PHE A 29 -18.50 2.22 -6.15
CA PHE A 29 -17.45 1.27 -5.77
C PHE A 29 -16.78 0.59 -6.97
N GLY A 30 -17.25 0.86 -8.20
CA GLY A 30 -16.87 0.12 -9.40
C GLY A 30 -16.23 0.96 -10.50
N LEU A 31 -15.31 1.88 -10.18
CA LEU A 31 -14.46 2.52 -11.20
C LEU A 31 -13.07 2.81 -10.62
N SER A 32 -12.26 1.77 -10.46
CA SER A 32 -10.81 1.93 -10.55
C SER A 32 -10.47 2.22 -12.01
N ARG A 33 -10.34 3.50 -12.36
CA ARG A 33 -9.60 3.90 -13.56
C ARG A 33 -8.14 3.57 -13.30
N VAL A 34 -7.70 2.42 -13.79
CA VAL A 34 -6.27 2.18 -14.00
C VAL A 34 -5.90 3.02 -15.21
N ALA A 35 -5.24 4.15 -14.97
CA ALA A 35 -4.40 4.74 -15.99
C ALA A 35 -3.23 3.79 -16.18
N THR A 36 -3.31 2.92 -17.18
CA THR A 36 -2.12 2.27 -17.72
C THR A 36 -1.30 3.37 -18.40
N ALA A 37 -0.36 3.95 -17.65
CA ALA A 37 0.86 4.42 -18.26
C ALA A 37 1.55 3.15 -18.77
N GLN A 38 1.34 2.85 -20.04
CA GLN A 38 2.14 1.87 -20.77
C GLN A 38 3.53 2.51 -20.93
N ASN A 39 4.31 2.50 -19.85
CA ASN A 39 5.73 2.64 -19.97
C ASN A 39 6.17 1.36 -20.68
N SER A 40 6.62 1.50 -21.92
CA SER A 40 7.37 0.46 -22.60
C SER A 40 8.67 0.24 -21.81
N GLU A 41 8.58 -0.52 -20.73
CA GLU A 41 9.74 -1.13 -20.11
C GLU A 41 10.24 -2.18 -21.10
N LEU A 42 11.46 -1.98 -21.60
CA LEU A 42 12.17 -3.01 -22.35
C LEU A 42 12.26 -4.23 -21.43
N SER A 43 11.43 -5.23 -21.73
CA SER A 43 11.53 -6.52 -21.08
C SER A 43 12.87 -7.16 -21.48
N THR A 44 13.43 -8.03 -20.63
CA THR A 44 14.59 -8.84 -21.01
C THR A 44 14.31 -9.73 -22.24
N SER A 45 13.04 -9.93 -22.61
CA SER A 45 12.63 -10.52 -23.89
C SER A 45 12.79 -9.58 -25.09
N ASP A 46 12.67 -8.26 -24.91
CA ASP A 46 12.88 -7.28 -26.00
C ASP A 46 14.38 -7.09 -26.30
N LEU A 47 15.26 -7.29 -25.30
CA LEU A 47 16.72 -7.37 -25.50
C LEU A 47 17.15 -8.71 -26.14
N ALA A 48 16.46 -9.81 -25.85
CA ALA A 48 16.71 -11.09 -26.53
C ALA A 48 16.36 -11.02 -28.04
N ALA A 49 15.41 -10.17 -28.43
CA ALA A 49 15.07 -9.91 -29.83
C ALA A 49 16.15 -9.12 -30.61
N THR A 50 17.11 -8.49 -29.90
CA THR A 50 18.25 -7.79 -30.54
C THR A 50 19.43 -8.70 -30.86
N GLY A 51 19.34 -10.00 -30.57
CA GLY A 51 20.40 -10.96 -30.88
C GLY A 51 21.66 -10.83 -30.02
N LEU A 52 21.59 -10.18 -28.85
CA LEU A 52 22.68 -10.13 -27.89
C LEU A 52 22.56 -11.31 -26.89
N PRO A 53 23.38 -12.37 -27.01
CA PRO A 53 23.46 -13.44 -26.00
C PRO A 53 24.12 -12.89 -24.72
N ASN A 54 23.94 -13.55 -23.57
CA ASN A 54 24.68 -13.32 -22.30
C ASN A 54 26.00 -12.56 -22.52
N VAL A 55 26.00 -11.23 -22.31
CA VAL A 55 27.08 -10.36 -22.79
C VAL A 55 28.26 -10.35 -21.81
N SER A 56 28.70 -11.51 -21.34
CA SER A 56 30.08 -11.67 -20.87
C SER A 56 30.61 -13.02 -21.32
N ASN A 57 31.57 -13.00 -22.24
CA ASN A 57 32.28 -14.21 -22.71
C ASN A 57 33.42 -14.61 -21.76
N CYS A 58 33.43 -14.08 -20.54
CA CYS A 58 34.33 -14.55 -19.49
C CYS A 58 34.04 -16.05 -19.28
N ALA A 59 34.93 -16.93 -19.73
CA ALA A 59 34.79 -18.38 -19.64
C ALA A 59 34.95 -18.84 -18.18
N LEU A 60 33.93 -18.55 -17.37
CA LEU A 60 33.93 -18.78 -15.94
C LEU A 60 33.41 -20.19 -15.64
N THR A 61 34.13 -20.91 -14.79
CA THR A 61 33.75 -22.24 -14.29
C THR A 61 32.80 -22.18 -13.09
N GLN A 62 32.47 -20.97 -12.63
CA GLN A 62 31.70 -20.68 -11.43
C GLN A 62 30.44 -19.89 -11.75
N THR A 63 29.48 -19.89 -10.82
CA THR A 63 28.25 -19.11 -10.95
C THR A 63 28.56 -17.62 -11.00
N ALA A 64 27.90 -16.92 -11.93
CA ALA A 64 28.18 -15.53 -12.19
C ALA A 64 26.91 -14.70 -12.41
N TYR A 65 26.97 -13.44 -11.99
CA TYR A 65 25.95 -12.42 -12.25
C TYR A 65 26.53 -11.34 -13.14
N THR A 66 25.75 -10.88 -14.12
CA THR A 66 26.21 -9.91 -15.11
C THR A 66 25.37 -8.64 -15.08
N ALA A 67 26.00 -7.48 -15.24
CA ALA A 67 25.30 -6.20 -15.39
C ALA A 67 25.90 -5.39 -16.51
N LEU A 68 25.03 -4.76 -17.30
CA LEU A 68 25.42 -3.74 -18.25
C LEU A 68 25.62 -2.42 -17.52
N THR A 69 26.71 -1.73 -17.83
CA THR A 69 26.97 -0.39 -17.33
C THR A 69 27.20 0.58 -18.49
N GLN A 70 26.94 1.86 -18.19
CA GLN A 70 27.42 2.97 -18.99
C GLN A 70 28.08 3.96 -18.03
N ALA A 71 29.39 4.16 -18.21
CA ALA A 71 30.18 5.08 -17.40
C ALA A 71 30.99 6.00 -18.32
N GLN A 72 31.27 7.21 -17.85
CA GLN A 72 32.10 8.17 -18.59
C GLN A 72 33.57 7.75 -18.54
N PRO A 73 34.43 8.20 -19.46
CA PRO A 73 35.86 7.96 -19.38
C PRO A 73 36.43 8.51 -18.07
N ASP A 74 36.99 7.64 -17.25
CA ASP A 74 37.55 7.94 -15.94
C ASP A 74 38.31 6.71 -15.38
N VAL A 75 39.00 6.88 -14.26
CA VAL A 75 39.47 5.76 -13.44
C VAL A 75 38.49 5.55 -12.31
N TYR A 76 37.92 4.35 -12.19
CA TYR A 76 36.94 4.00 -11.16
C TYR A 76 37.52 3.01 -10.16
N ASP A 77 37.33 3.27 -8.87
CA ASP A 77 37.43 2.26 -7.84
C ASP A 77 36.16 1.41 -7.82
N ILE A 78 36.35 0.10 -7.77
CA ILE A 78 35.28 -0.89 -7.83
C ILE A 78 35.05 -1.48 -6.44
N TYR A 79 33.86 -1.22 -5.92
CA TYR A 79 33.40 -1.73 -4.63
C TYR A 79 32.30 -2.76 -4.84
N VAL A 80 32.32 -3.80 -4.02
CA VAL A 80 31.31 -4.86 -4.06
C VAL A 80 30.70 -5.02 -2.68
N ARG A 81 29.40 -5.31 -2.68
CA ARG A 81 28.63 -5.67 -1.49
C ARG A 81 27.68 -6.81 -1.81
N LEU A 82 27.57 -7.80 -0.93
CA LEU A 82 26.59 -8.88 -1.07
C LEU A 82 25.19 -8.40 -0.65
N GLY A 83 24.13 -8.98 -1.21
CA GLY A 83 22.77 -8.57 -0.88
C GLY A 83 22.20 -9.18 0.41
N LEU A 84 22.76 -10.30 0.89
CA LEU A 84 22.26 -10.99 2.09
C LEU A 84 23.11 -10.69 3.34
N LYS A 85 22.54 -9.95 4.31
CA LYS A 85 23.23 -9.62 5.57
C LYS A 85 23.71 -10.89 6.30
N GLY A 86 24.94 -10.85 6.82
CA GLY A 86 25.57 -11.99 7.48
C GLY A 86 26.26 -12.99 6.53
N GLN A 87 26.08 -12.87 5.21
CA GLN A 87 26.84 -13.65 4.24
C GLN A 87 28.22 -13.03 4.00
N ALA A 88 29.23 -13.89 3.88
CA ALA A 88 30.53 -13.56 3.33
C ALA A 88 30.85 -14.57 2.20
N ALA A 89 31.44 -14.07 1.12
CA ALA A 89 31.78 -14.88 -0.04
C ALA A 89 33.09 -14.39 -0.64
N ASP A 90 33.91 -15.32 -1.12
CA ASP A 90 35.03 -14.99 -1.99
C ASP A 90 34.47 -14.72 -3.39
N VAL A 91 34.77 -13.54 -3.91
CA VAL A 91 34.18 -13.03 -5.14
C VAL A 91 35.27 -12.48 -6.05
N SER A 92 35.15 -12.79 -7.34
CA SER A 92 35.97 -12.21 -8.41
C SER A 92 35.12 -11.29 -9.28
N VAL A 93 35.63 -10.08 -9.56
CA VAL A 93 34.99 -9.11 -10.45
C VAL A 93 35.75 -9.07 -11.78
N TYR A 94 34.99 -9.11 -12.86
CA TYR A 94 35.49 -8.98 -14.21
C TYR A 94 34.78 -7.85 -14.95
N PHE A 95 35.46 -7.27 -15.93
CA PHE A 95 34.89 -6.30 -16.86
C PHE A 95 35.21 -6.70 -18.30
N GLN A 96 34.22 -6.53 -19.17
CA GLN A 96 34.38 -6.67 -20.62
C GLN A 96 33.72 -5.47 -21.31
N GLY A 97 34.52 -4.64 -22.00
CA GLY A 97 34.01 -3.57 -22.84
C GLY A 97 33.34 -4.10 -24.10
N PHE A 98 32.31 -3.42 -24.62
CA PHE A 98 31.55 -3.90 -25.79
C PHE A 98 32.36 -3.96 -27.09
N SER A 99 33.38 -3.10 -27.20
CA SER A 99 34.32 -3.08 -28.32
C SER A 99 35.46 -4.09 -28.15
N SER A 100 35.52 -4.77 -27.00
CA SER A 100 36.61 -5.67 -26.63
C SER A 100 36.16 -7.13 -26.46
N THR A 101 36.96 -8.05 -26.97
CA THR A 101 36.79 -9.49 -26.75
C THR A 101 37.53 -10.00 -25.51
N THR A 102 38.31 -9.13 -24.84
CA THR A 102 39.10 -9.50 -23.66
C THR A 102 38.31 -9.27 -22.38
N CYS A 103 38.25 -10.31 -21.54
CA CYS A 103 37.70 -10.22 -20.19
C CYS A 103 38.82 -9.85 -19.21
N LEU A 104 38.73 -8.66 -18.61
CA LEU A 104 39.70 -8.15 -17.65
C LEU A 104 39.27 -8.53 -16.23
N LYS A 105 40.12 -9.28 -15.50
CA LYS A 105 39.94 -9.49 -14.06
C LYS A 105 40.34 -8.20 -13.34
N ILE A 106 39.39 -7.56 -12.68
CA ILE A 106 39.62 -6.33 -11.91
C ILE A 106 40.27 -6.67 -10.57
N GLY A 107 39.76 -7.72 -9.91
CA GLY A 107 40.29 -8.19 -8.64
C GLY A 107 39.43 -9.26 -8.00
N GLU A 108 39.90 -9.76 -6.86
CA GLU A 108 39.21 -10.78 -6.07
C GLU A 108 39.40 -10.52 -4.57
N GLY A 109 38.46 -10.98 -3.77
CA GLY A 109 38.54 -10.89 -2.32
C GLY A 109 37.27 -11.36 -1.63
N GLN A 110 37.36 -11.46 -0.30
CA GLN A 110 36.22 -11.80 0.53
C GLN A 110 35.33 -10.57 0.72
N VAL A 111 34.08 -10.66 0.27
CA VAL A 111 33.08 -9.58 0.36
C VAL A 111 32.00 -9.99 1.34
N ASN A 112 31.45 -9.03 2.07
CA ASN A 112 30.31 -9.24 2.96
C ASN A 112 29.14 -8.32 2.59
N ALA A 113 27.99 -8.48 3.27
CA ALA A 113 26.81 -7.64 3.08
C ALA A 113 26.72 -6.45 4.06
N ASN A 114 27.63 -6.36 5.04
CA ASN A 114 27.59 -5.33 6.08
C ASN A 114 28.24 -4.02 5.63
N GLY A 115 29.14 -4.05 4.66
CA GLY A 115 29.78 -2.86 4.10
C GLY A 115 30.26 -3.08 2.67
N TRP A 116 30.95 -2.09 2.13
CA TRP A 116 31.51 -2.09 0.79
C TRP A 116 32.97 -2.53 0.83
N THR A 117 33.33 -3.51 0.01
CA THR A 117 34.71 -4.00 -0.10
C THR A 117 35.30 -3.55 -1.43
N ARG A 118 36.41 -2.80 -1.40
CA ARG A 118 37.15 -2.41 -2.60
C ARG A 118 37.89 -3.62 -3.15
N LEU A 119 37.60 -4.02 -4.38
CA LEU A 119 38.26 -5.17 -5.03
C LEU A 119 39.30 -4.77 -6.08
N GLY A 120 39.27 -3.54 -6.57
CA GLY A 120 40.27 -3.05 -7.53
C GLY A 120 39.91 -1.70 -8.13
N ASN A 121 40.59 -1.33 -9.20
CA ASN A 121 40.24 -0.19 -10.03
C ASN A 121 40.18 -0.56 -11.51
N LEU A 122 39.49 0.27 -12.29
CA LEU A 122 39.32 0.10 -13.72
C LEU A 122 39.43 1.46 -14.41
N THR A 123 40.29 1.54 -15.42
CA THR A 123 40.37 2.70 -16.31
C THR A 123 39.43 2.50 -17.49
N LEU A 124 38.47 3.40 -17.66
CA LEU A 124 37.55 3.43 -18.78
C LEU A 124 37.95 4.55 -19.74
N ASP A 125 38.06 4.23 -21.03
CA ASP A 125 38.23 5.17 -22.14
C ASP A 125 36.91 5.30 -22.93
N GLN A 126 36.91 6.13 -23.98
CA GLN A 126 35.69 6.30 -24.80
C GLN A 126 35.26 5.00 -25.51
N ALA A 127 36.19 4.10 -25.82
CA ALA A 127 35.90 2.82 -26.48
C ALA A 127 35.27 1.80 -25.51
N ASN A 128 35.51 1.94 -24.20
CA ASN A 128 35.04 1.06 -23.14
C ASN A 128 34.02 1.73 -22.20
N ALA A 129 33.44 2.87 -22.61
CA ALA A 129 32.39 3.56 -21.86
C ALA A 129 31.14 2.68 -21.62
N PHE A 130 30.95 1.67 -22.48
CA PHE A 130 29.93 0.63 -22.35
C PHE A 130 30.59 -0.73 -22.15
N GLY A 131 30.11 -1.48 -21.18
CA GLY A 131 30.65 -2.79 -20.87
C GLY A 131 29.78 -3.58 -19.91
N THR A 132 30.18 -4.83 -19.72
CA THR A 132 29.54 -5.75 -18.79
C THR A 132 30.46 -6.00 -17.62
N TYR A 133 29.92 -5.83 -16.41
CA TYR A 133 30.55 -6.34 -15.20
C TYR A 133 30.03 -7.73 -14.90
N THR A 134 30.96 -8.64 -14.58
CA THR A 134 30.64 -10.01 -14.20
C THR A 134 31.19 -10.29 -12.82
N LEU A 135 30.31 -10.71 -11.92
CA LEU A 135 30.64 -11.09 -10.56
C LEU A 135 30.57 -12.60 -10.43
N ALA A 136 31.70 -13.26 -10.22
CA ALA A 136 31.81 -14.71 -10.16
C ALA A 136 32.12 -15.21 -8.74
N SER A 137 31.40 -16.23 -8.30
CA SER A 137 31.70 -16.96 -7.07
C SER A 137 30.93 -18.28 -7.00
N SER A 138 31.57 -19.32 -6.48
CA SER A 138 30.94 -20.62 -6.25
C SER A 138 29.79 -20.56 -5.23
N THR A 139 29.83 -19.61 -4.29
CA THR A 139 28.85 -19.44 -3.20
C THR A 139 27.61 -18.64 -3.59
N LEU A 140 27.52 -18.13 -4.82
CA LEU A 140 26.37 -17.37 -5.30
C LEU A 140 25.34 -18.23 -6.05
N GLN A 141 25.45 -19.57 -5.98
CA GLN A 141 24.40 -20.47 -6.43
C GLN A 141 23.16 -20.23 -5.57
N SER A 142 22.03 -19.84 -6.19
CA SER A 142 20.71 -19.62 -5.57
C SER A 142 20.49 -18.36 -4.70
N LEU A 143 20.91 -17.17 -5.14
CA LEU A 143 20.45 -15.92 -4.50
C LEU A 143 19.06 -15.47 -5.00
N PRO A 144 18.09 -15.19 -4.11
CA PRO A 144 16.82 -14.55 -4.45
C PRO A 144 17.04 -13.20 -5.14
N THR A 145 16.08 -12.75 -5.96
CA THR A 145 16.19 -11.49 -6.73
C THR A 145 16.48 -10.25 -5.87
N ALA A 146 15.98 -10.20 -4.63
CA ALA A 146 16.19 -9.09 -3.70
C ALA A 146 17.56 -9.10 -3.00
N ASN A 147 18.28 -10.22 -2.98
CA ASN A 147 19.51 -10.41 -2.21
C ASN A 147 20.75 -10.45 -3.11
N ARG A 148 20.67 -9.78 -4.25
CA ARG A 148 21.74 -9.81 -5.24
C ARG A 148 22.89 -8.89 -4.87
N PRO A 149 24.11 -9.29 -5.22
CA PRO A 149 25.26 -8.45 -5.00
C PRO A 149 25.16 -7.16 -5.84
N THR A 150 25.80 -6.11 -5.34
CA THR A 150 25.86 -4.81 -5.98
C THR A 150 27.31 -4.41 -6.20
N VAL A 151 27.61 -3.88 -7.38
CA VAL A 151 28.89 -3.29 -7.74
C VAL A 151 28.73 -1.78 -7.82
N MET A 152 29.51 -1.05 -7.04
CA MET A 152 29.57 0.40 -7.03
C MET A 152 30.87 0.88 -7.67
N LEU A 153 30.75 1.84 -8.58
CA LEU A 153 31.86 2.50 -9.25
C LEU A 153 31.99 3.91 -8.68
N VAL A 154 33.17 4.22 -8.15
CA VAL A 154 33.50 5.56 -7.62
C VAL A 154 34.66 6.13 -8.42
N SER A 155 34.49 7.32 -9.01
CA SER A 155 35.55 7.99 -9.78
C SER A 155 36.73 8.36 -8.88
N GLN A 156 37.96 8.09 -9.33
CA GLN A 156 39.19 8.52 -8.67
C GLN A 156 39.54 9.98 -8.97
N THR A 157 39.18 10.49 -10.14
CA THR A 157 39.44 11.90 -10.49
C THR A 157 38.46 12.85 -9.82
N ARG A 158 37.25 12.37 -9.50
CA ARG A 158 36.18 13.11 -8.81
C ARG A 158 35.52 12.21 -7.75
N PRO A 159 36.24 11.90 -6.65
CA PRO A 159 35.70 11.03 -5.62
C PRO A 159 34.60 11.77 -4.84
N VAL A 160 33.38 11.24 -4.93
CA VAL A 160 32.21 11.77 -4.22
C VAL A 160 32.14 11.24 -2.77
N CYS A 161 32.61 10.02 -2.54
CA CYS A 161 32.63 9.36 -1.24
C CYS A 161 33.69 8.26 -1.18
N GLN A 162 34.04 7.80 0.02
CA GLN A 162 34.79 6.56 0.25
C GLN A 162 33.88 5.56 0.98
N PRO A 163 33.27 4.61 0.27
CA PRO A 163 32.31 3.70 0.87
C PRO A 163 33.06 2.62 1.68
N THR A 164 33.08 2.75 3.01
CA THR A 164 33.41 1.66 3.94
C THR A 164 32.14 0.95 4.39
N ASP A 165 31.22 1.68 5.03
CA ASP A 165 29.89 1.15 5.40
C ASP A 165 28.82 1.58 4.39
N GLU A 166 28.78 2.88 4.07
CA GLU A 166 27.86 3.49 3.10
C GLU A 166 28.54 4.67 2.40
N CYS A 167 28.09 5.03 1.20
CA CYS A 167 28.56 6.21 0.47
C CYS A 167 27.92 7.49 1.06
N ARG A 168 28.52 8.03 2.13
CA ARG A 168 28.03 9.23 2.83
C ARG A 168 28.48 10.50 2.14
N ILE A 169 27.56 11.44 2.00
CA ILE A 169 27.78 12.80 1.49
C ILE A 169 27.08 13.82 2.39
N VAL A 170 27.35 15.11 2.16
CA VAL A 170 26.57 16.20 2.76
C VAL A 170 25.72 16.82 1.66
N LEU A 171 24.39 16.77 1.83
CA LEU A 171 23.43 17.37 0.92
C LEU A 171 22.66 18.45 1.67
N ASP A 172 22.77 19.70 1.23
CA ASP A 172 22.15 20.88 1.87
C ASP A 172 22.45 20.97 3.39
N GLY A 173 23.71 20.75 3.75
CA GLY A 173 24.17 20.76 5.15
C GLY A 173 23.76 19.54 5.99
N LYS A 174 23.04 18.57 5.42
CA LYS A 174 22.58 17.36 6.11
C LYS A 174 23.34 16.11 5.65
N PRO A 175 23.63 15.15 6.55
CA PRO A 175 24.23 13.88 6.15
C PRO A 175 23.24 13.09 5.29
N ALA A 176 23.70 12.66 4.11
CA ALA A 176 22.91 11.82 3.21
C ALA A 176 23.72 10.60 2.76
N VAL A 177 23.03 9.54 2.36
CA VAL A 177 23.64 8.34 1.80
C VAL A 177 23.23 8.19 0.34
N LEU A 178 24.21 8.02 -0.56
CA LEU A 178 23.96 7.74 -1.97
C LEU A 178 23.73 6.26 -2.20
N ARG A 179 22.68 5.94 -2.95
CA ARG A 179 22.32 4.59 -3.40
C ARG A 179 21.75 4.63 -4.81
N ALA A 180 21.72 3.48 -5.50
CA ALA A 180 20.94 3.37 -6.73
C ALA A 180 19.45 3.17 -6.45
N SER A 181 18.60 3.55 -7.40
CA SER A 181 17.22 3.07 -7.44
C SER A 181 17.21 1.55 -7.60
N GLY A 182 16.51 0.83 -6.72
CA GLY A 182 16.24 -0.60 -6.91
C GLY A 182 15.32 -0.82 -8.10
N GLY A 183 15.88 -1.15 -9.26
CA GLY A 183 15.12 -1.59 -10.43
C GLY A 183 14.88 -3.10 -10.39
N LEU A 184 13.76 -3.56 -10.97
CA LEU A 184 13.52 -4.97 -11.21
C LEU A 184 14.49 -5.47 -12.30
N LEU A 185 15.47 -6.27 -11.91
CA LEU A 185 16.38 -6.91 -12.85
C LEU A 185 16.09 -8.41 -12.94
N GLY A 186 16.12 -8.97 -14.16
CA GLY A 186 15.80 -10.38 -14.47
C GLY A 186 16.75 -11.40 -13.81
N SER A 187 16.47 -12.70 -13.92
CA SER A 187 17.03 -13.77 -13.07
C SER A 187 18.57 -13.93 -13.00
N ALA A 188 19.36 -13.34 -13.91
CA ALA A 188 20.84 -13.42 -13.92
C ALA A 188 21.57 -12.05 -13.79
N ALA A 189 20.83 -11.00 -13.48
CA ALA A 189 21.35 -9.63 -13.48
C ALA A 189 21.98 -9.21 -12.14
N LEU A 190 23.13 -8.54 -12.23
CA LEU A 190 23.86 -7.87 -11.15
C LEU A 190 23.34 -6.42 -11.00
N ASN A 191 23.41 -5.85 -9.80
CA ASN A 191 23.15 -4.42 -9.63
C ASN A 191 24.45 -3.63 -9.85
N THR A 192 24.47 -2.67 -10.78
CA THR A 192 25.61 -1.76 -10.96
C THR A 192 25.19 -0.32 -10.70
N VAL A 193 26.02 0.39 -9.94
CA VAL A 193 25.78 1.78 -9.56
C VAL A 193 27.01 2.60 -9.91
N VAL A 194 26.86 3.56 -10.82
CA VAL A 194 27.88 4.57 -11.09
C VAL A 194 27.56 5.80 -10.26
N ILE A 195 28.38 6.08 -9.25
CA ILE A 195 28.17 7.24 -8.39
C ILE A 195 28.46 8.51 -9.19
N LYS A 196 27.44 9.37 -9.29
CA LYS A 196 27.54 10.71 -9.87
C LYS A 196 27.53 11.74 -8.76
N ASP A 197 28.28 12.80 -8.98
CA ASP A 197 28.23 13.97 -8.12
C ASP A 197 26.82 14.58 -8.18
N PRO A 198 26.09 14.66 -7.05
CA PRO A 198 24.77 15.26 -6.99
C PRO A 198 24.69 16.71 -7.48
N THR A 199 25.80 17.46 -7.43
CA THR A 199 25.86 18.85 -7.93
C THR A 199 25.82 18.94 -9.45
N GLN A 200 26.15 17.83 -10.13
CA GLN A 200 26.14 17.72 -11.60
C GLN A 200 24.89 16.98 -12.10
N ASP A 201 23.95 16.66 -11.22
CA ASP A 201 22.70 15.98 -11.55
C ASP A 201 21.49 16.84 -11.15
N THR A 202 20.35 16.55 -11.76
CA THR A 202 19.11 17.30 -11.57
C THR A 202 18.09 16.45 -10.83
N ILE A 203 17.43 17.06 -9.84
CA ILE A 203 16.40 16.40 -9.03
C ILE A 203 15.19 16.09 -9.93
N SER A 204 14.79 14.83 -9.95
CA SER A 204 13.60 14.35 -10.65
C SER A 204 12.38 14.42 -9.74
N GLN A 205 12.54 13.94 -8.50
CA GLN A 205 11.49 13.86 -7.48
C GLN A 205 12.12 13.77 -6.09
N VAL A 206 11.43 14.31 -5.09
CA VAL A 206 11.78 14.13 -3.68
C VAL A 206 10.59 13.52 -2.95
N ASP A 207 10.84 12.42 -2.26
CA ASP A 207 9.83 11.69 -1.49
C ASP A 207 10.14 11.77 -0.01
N TYR A 208 9.14 12.18 0.79
CA TYR A 208 9.25 12.34 2.24
C TYR A 208 8.51 11.22 2.93
N TYR A 209 9.16 10.63 3.93
CA TYR A 209 8.63 9.51 4.70
C TYR A 209 8.70 9.79 6.19
N VAL A 210 7.66 9.37 6.92
CA VAL A 210 7.65 9.30 8.39
C VAL A 210 7.56 7.83 8.78
N ASP A 211 8.53 7.34 9.55
CA ASP A 211 8.66 5.93 9.95
C ASP A 211 8.51 4.96 8.78
N ASN A 212 9.20 5.26 7.68
CA ASN A 212 9.17 4.49 6.42
C ASN A 212 7.81 4.45 5.71
N LYS A 213 6.86 5.33 6.07
CA LYS A 213 5.59 5.50 5.34
C LYS A 213 5.62 6.76 4.50
N PRO A 214 5.12 6.72 3.25
CA PRO A 214 5.07 7.91 2.40
C PRO A 214 4.17 8.97 3.04
N ALA A 215 4.73 10.16 3.23
CA ALA A 215 3.99 11.33 3.73
C ALA A 215 3.51 12.19 2.56
N TYR A 216 4.44 12.68 1.74
CA TYR A 216 4.17 13.49 0.55
C TYR A 216 5.40 13.49 -0.39
N SER A 217 5.24 14.07 -1.58
CA SER A 217 6.30 14.22 -2.57
C SER A 217 6.37 15.67 -3.06
N SER A 218 7.57 16.12 -3.42
CA SER A 218 7.80 17.44 -4.03
C SER A 218 8.72 17.32 -5.26
N LYS A 219 8.80 18.40 -6.04
CA LYS A 219 9.71 18.48 -7.21
C LYS A 219 11.11 19.01 -6.85
N ALA A 220 11.27 19.60 -5.68
CA ALA A 220 12.51 20.20 -5.21
C ALA A 220 12.77 19.77 -3.76
N LEU A 221 14.04 19.72 -3.36
CA LEU A 221 14.42 19.45 -1.98
C LEU A 221 13.97 20.63 -1.10
N GLU A 222 13.13 20.34 -0.13
CA GLU A 222 12.54 21.28 0.82
C GLU A 222 12.72 20.74 2.24
N SER A 223 12.53 21.60 3.25
CA SER A 223 12.50 21.15 4.64
C SER A 223 11.30 20.24 4.91
N PHE A 224 11.47 19.26 5.79
CA PHE A 224 10.41 18.31 6.14
C PHE A 224 9.22 19.03 6.80
N ASP A 225 8.01 18.85 6.27
CA ASP A 225 6.80 19.44 6.79
C ASP A 225 6.33 18.66 8.03
N MET A 226 6.61 19.21 9.20
CA MET A 226 6.32 18.60 10.50
C MET A 226 4.82 18.37 10.77
N ARG A 227 3.90 18.93 9.95
CA ARG A 227 2.46 18.66 10.08
C ARG A 227 2.08 17.21 9.75
N TYR A 228 2.96 16.49 9.06
CA TYR A 228 2.79 15.07 8.77
C TYR A 228 3.37 14.16 9.88
N VAL A 229 3.95 14.74 10.94
CA VAL A 229 4.61 14.01 12.03
C VAL A 229 3.76 14.13 13.30
N SER A 230 3.20 13.01 13.76
CA SER A 230 2.41 12.93 15.00
C SER A 230 3.29 13.09 16.24
N SER A 231 2.70 13.28 17.42
CA SER A 231 3.47 13.40 18.66
C SER A 231 4.22 12.11 19.00
N GLY A 232 5.48 12.24 19.38
CA GLY A 232 6.35 11.12 19.72
C GLY A 232 7.69 11.18 18.98
N GLU A 233 8.50 10.15 19.18
CA GLU A 233 9.74 9.96 18.43
C GLU A 233 9.44 9.36 17.05
N HIS A 234 9.94 10.01 16.00
CA HIS A 234 9.75 9.58 14.62
C HIS A 234 11.07 9.63 13.84
N GLN A 235 11.23 8.70 12.90
CA GLN A 235 12.30 8.73 11.91
C GLN A 235 11.78 9.36 10.61
N LEU A 236 12.42 10.43 10.18
CA LEU A 236 12.11 11.13 8.94
C LEU A 236 13.12 10.70 7.88
N HIS A 237 12.63 10.26 6.72
CA HIS A 237 13.48 9.99 5.57
C HIS A 237 13.08 10.91 4.42
N THR A 238 14.08 11.59 3.84
CA THR A 238 13.91 12.37 2.62
C THR A 238 14.73 11.69 1.53
N VAL A 239 14.05 11.14 0.53
CA VAL A 239 14.66 10.42 -0.60
C VAL A 239 14.64 11.34 -1.81
N VAL A 240 15.81 11.88 -2.15
CA VAL A 240 16.02 12.71 -3.34
C VAL A 240 16.39 11.79 -4.49
N THR A 241 15.52 11.68 -5.49
CA THR A 241 15.77 10.91 -6.72
C THR A 241 16.22 11.86 -7.83
N TYR A 242 17.37 11.56 -8.42
CA TYR A 242 17.93 12.33 -9.53
C TYR A 242 17.54 11.74 -10.90
N ASN A 243 17.75 12.49 -11.97
CA ASN A 243 17.45 12.04 -13.33
C ASN A 243 18.31 10.84 -13.76
N SER A 244 19.52 10.68 -13.20
CA SER A 244 20.32 9.46 -13.36
C SER A 244 19.73 8.20 -12.69
N LYS A 245 18.60 8.33 -11.97
CA LYS A 245 18.02 7.32 -11.08
C LYS A 245 18.85 7.02 -9.82
N GLN A 246 19.96 7.74 -9.60
CA GLN A 246 20.62 7.78 -8.30
C GLN A 246 19.66 8.36 -7.25
N GLN A 247 19.76 7.88 -6.02
CA GLN A 247 19.02 8.40 -4.88
C GLN A 247 19.99 8.87 -3.80
N ALA A 248 19.69 10.01 -3.17
CA ALA A 248 20.30 10.45 -1.92
C ALA A 248 19.25 10.36 -0.80
N VAL A 249 19.58 9.67 0.29
CA VAL A 249 18.68 9.50 1.44
C VAL A 249 19.21 10.30 2.62
N ILE A 250 18.45 11.29 3.06
CA ILE A 250 18.67 12.00 4.31
C ILE A 250 17.80 11.31 5.37
N SER A 251 18.37 10.99 6.53
CA SER A 251 17.64 10.39 7.66
C SER A 251 17.82 11.23 8.91
N GLU A 252 16.72 11.62 9.53
CA GLU A 252 16.70 12.48 10.73
C GLU A 252 15.76 11.89 11.79
N SER A 253 16.14 12.03 13.07
CA SER A 253 15.29 11.64 14.19
C SER A 253 14.70 12.89 14.83
N VAL A 254 13.40 12.90 15.07
CA VAL A 254 12.69 14.01 15.74
C VAL A 254 11.96 13.51 16.98
N ASP A 255 12.03 14.26 18.08
CA ASP A 255 11.46 13.91 19.40
C ASP A 255 10.15 14.65 19.72
N ARG A 256 9.78 15.64 18.89
CA ARG A 256 8.57 16.47 19.03
C ARG A 256 7.84 16.61 17.71
N GLY A 257 7.02 15.63 17.35
CA GLY A 257 5.96 15.88 16.37
C GLY A 257 4.77 16.63 16.95
N TYR A 258 3.85 17.07 16.09
CA TYR A 258 2.68 17.83 16.50
C TYR A 258 1.72 16.95 17.30
N VAL A 259 1.16 17.46 18.40
CA VAL A 259 0.06 16.79 19.13
C VAL A 259 -1.06 16.50 18.12
N ASP A 260 -1.50 15.24 18.05
CA ASP A 260 -2.62 14.80 17.19
C ASP A 260 -3.91 15.51 17.62
N ASP A 261 -4.10 16.75 17.14
CA ASP A 261 -5.37 17.45 17.18
C ASP A 261 -6.21 17.03 15.96
N ILE A 262 -7.52 17.03 16.13
CA ILE A 262 -8.52 16.70 15.11
C ILE A 262 -8.29 17.51 13.82
N ASN A 263 -7.74 18.71 13.96
CA ASN A 263 -7.36 19.60 12.86
C ASN A 263 -6.29 18.99 11.93
N ASN A 264 -5.33 18.23 12.46
CA ASN A 264 -4.27 17.59 11.67
C ASN A 264 -4.77 16.32 10.97
N TRP A 265 -5.63 15.53 11.63
CA TRP A 265 -6.32 14.40 11.00
C TRP A 265 -7.23 14.84 9.86
N ILE A 266 -8.00 15.92 10.08
CA ILE A 266 -8.79 16.60 9.06
C ILE A 266 -7.85 17.03 7.92
N PHE A 267 -6.80 17.81 8.21
CA PHE A 267 -5.90 18.33 7.19
C PHE A 267 -5.31 17.21 6.30
N SER A 268 -4.75 16.14 6.89
CA SER A 268 -4.20 14.99 6.18
C SER A 268 -5.24 14.27 5.29
N TYR A 269 -6.46 14.09 5.80
CA TYR A 269 -7.53 13.42 5.06
C TYR A 269 -8.05 14.27 3.89
N PHE A 270 -8.14 15.60 4.07
CA PHE A 270 -8.60 16.53 3.04
C PHE A 270 -7.52 16.81 1.97
N THR A 271 -6.23 16.82 2.32
CA THR A 271 -5.13 17.01 1.36
C THR A 271 -4.85 15.77 0.52
N SER A 272 -4.96 14.57 1.10
CA SER A 272 -4.82 13.27 0.40
C SER A 272 -5.78 13.09 -0.79
N LYS A 273 -6.99 13.67 -0.70
CA LYS A 273 -8.08 13.48 -1.68
C LYS A 273 -8.66 14.81 -2.16
N LYS A 274 -7.78 15.76 -2.48
CA LYS A 274 -8.14 17.14 -2.84
C LYS A 274 -9.26 17.23 -3.90
N ASP A 275 -9.23 16.38 -4.92
CA ASP A 275 -10.18 16.41 -6.04
C ASP A 275 -11.60 15.96 -5.68
N ILE A 276 -11.71 15.05 -4.70
CA ILE A 276 -13.01 14.55 -4.25
C ILE A 276 -13.71 15.63 -3.43
N TRP A 277 -12.97 16.29 -2.56
CA TRP A 277 -13.52 17.29 -1.65
C TRP A 277 -13.89 18.60 -2.34
N THR A 278 -13.15 19.02 -3.37
CA THR A 278 -13.53 20.17 -4.21
C THR A 278 -14.85 19.90 -4.95
N ALA A 279 -15.04 18.69 -5.50
CA ALA A 279 -16.29 18.32 -6.17
C ALA A 279 -17.49 18.28 -5.20
N VAL A 280 -17.31 17.74 -3.99
CA VAL A 280 -18.35 17.71 -2.94
C VAL A 280 -18.70 19.13 -2.47
N GLY A 281 -17.70 20.01 -2.30
CA GLY A 281 -17.91 21.40 -1.91
C GLY A 281 -18.71 22.20 -2.94
N ILE A 282 -18.38 22.06 -4.23
CA ILE A 282 -19.08 22.77 -5.31
C ILE A 282 -20.53 22.29 -5.43
N THR A 283 -20.75 20.97 -5.42
CA THR A 283 -22.10 20.39 -5.58
C THR A 283 -23.02 20.73 -4.41
N SER A 284 -22.53 20.65 -3.17
CA SER A 284 -23.28 21.05 -1.99
C SER A 284 -23.59 22.56 -1.99
N GLY A 285 -22.63 23.41 -2.39
CA GLY A 285 -22.84 24.85 -2.55
C GLY A 285 -23.95 25.20 -3.54
N ILE A 286 -23.99 24.53 -4.70
CA ILE A 286 -25.03 24.74 -5.72
C ILE A 286 -26.41 24.37 -5.18
N LEU A 287 -26.54 23.23 -4.48
CA LEU A 287 -27.82 22.77 -3.93
C LEU A 287 -28.36 23.70 -2.84
N ILE A 288 -27.48 24.20 -1.97
CA ILE A 288 -27.85 25.17 -0.92
C ILE A 288 -28.30 26.50 -1.55
N LEU A 289 -27.56 27.00 -2.54
CA LEU A 289 -27.91 28.24 -3.24
C LEU A 289 -29.28 28.11 -3.94
N LEU A 290 -29.54 26.99 -4.61
CA LEU A 290 -30.82 26.73 -5.27
C LEU A 290 -31.97 26.69 -4.25
N GLY A 291 -31.75 26.05 -3.10
CA GLY A 291 -32.71 26.00 -2.00
C GLY A 291 -33.03 27.38 -1.41
N LEU A 292 -32.00 28.21 -1.20
CA LEU A 292 -32.16 29.58 -0.71
C LEU A 292 -32.89 30.48 -1.71
N ILE A 293 -32.59 30.37 -3.01
CA ILE A 293 -33.30 31.11 -4.07
C ILE A 293 -34.79 30.73 -4.06
N LEU A 294 -35.11 29.44 -3.98
CA LEU A 294 -36.50 28.96 -3.92
C LEU A 294 -37.22 29.44 -2.65
N HIS A 295 -36.53 29.48 -1.51
CA HIS A 295 -37.09 29.99 -0.26
C HIS A 295 -37.35 31.51 -0.33
N PHE A 296 -36.39 32.27 -0.85
CA PHE A 296 -36.48 33.73 -0.93
C PHE A 296 -37.54 34.18 -1.93
N THR A 297 -37.59 33.54 -3.10
CA THR A 297 -38.64 33.80 -4.12
C THR A 297 -40.04 33.51 -3.57
N ARG A 298 -40.20 32.43 -2.78
CA ARG A 298 -41.47 32.15 -2.07
C ARG A 298 -41.83 33.25 -1.06
N LYS A 299 -40.86 33.71 -0.26
CA LYS A 299 -41.08 34.76 0.76
C LYS A 299 -41.45 36.09 0.10
N LEU A 300 -40.78 36.47 -0.98
CA LEU A 300 -41.11 37.65 -1.79
C LEU A 300 -42.51 37.53 -2.40
N TYR A 301 -42.83 36.37 -2.96
CA TYR A 301 -44.15 36.12 -3.55
C TYR A 301 -45.28 36.23 -2.51
N THR A 302 -45.12 35.61 -1.34
CA THR A 302 -46.09 35.72 -0.25
C THR A 302 -46.24 37.15 0.26
N ARG A 303 -45.14 37.91 0.35
CA ARG A 303 -45.18 39.31 0.77
C ARG A 303 -45.85 40.20 -0.27
N HIS A 304 -45.66 39.90 -1.55
CA HIS A 304 -46.30 40.64 -2.63
C HIS A 304 -47.81 40.37 -2.68
N LEU A 305 -48.23 39.12 -2.50
CA LEU A 305 -49.63 38.73 -2.33
C LEU A 305 -50.27 39.45 -1.14
N TRP A 306 -49.62 39.42 0.03
CA TRP A 306 -50.11 40.08 1.23
C TRP A 306 -50.30 41.60 1.05
N LYS A 307 -49.35 42.27 0.38
CA LYS A 307 -49.50 43.70 0.05
C LYS A 307 -50.70 43.93 -0.86
N LYS A 308 -50.91 43.12 -1.90
CA LYS A 308 -52.05 43.29 -2.81
C LYS A 308 -53.39 43.06 -2.10
N THR A 309 -53.48 42.10 -1.19
CA THR A 309 -54.69 41.86 -0.41
C THR A 309 -54.97 42.98 0.59
N HIS A 310 -53.95 43.47 1.31
CA HIS A 310 -54.14 44.60 2.24
C HIS A 310 -54.43 45.94 1.55
N TYR A 311 -53.81 46.23 0.40
CA TYR A 311 -54.16 47.43 -0.37
C TYR A 311 -55.59 47.36 -0.94
N ALA A 312 -56.04 46.18 -1.37
CA ALA A 312 -57.43 45.99 -1.83
C ALA A 312 -58.45 46.16 -0.70
N GLU A 313 -58.09 45.76 0.52
CA GLU A 313 -58.92 45.86 1.73
C GLU A 313 -59.01 47.30 2.25
N GLN A 314 -57.96 48.11 2.08
CA GLN A 314 -57.99 49.54 2.44
C GLN A 314 -58.75 50.43 1.43
N LEU A 315 -58.85 50.02 0.16
CA LEU A 315 -59.46 50.83 -0.90
C LEU A 315 -60.97 50.59 -1.09
N ASN A 316 -61.56 49.57 -0.47
CA ASN A 316 -63.00 49.33 -0.57
C ASN A 316 -63.62 48.70 0.69
N PRO A 317 -64.09 49.49 1.67
CA PRO A 317 -64.77 48.98 2.87
C PRO A 317 -66.26 48.67 2.64
N ALA A 318 -66.84 49.01 1.49
CA ALA A 318 -68.23 48.74 1.15
C ALA A 318 -68.32 47.61 0.13
N ASN A 319 -69.05 46.56 0.49
CA ASN A 319 -69.36 45.40 -0.35
C ASN A 319 -69.79 45.81 -1.77
N GLU A 320 -68.88 45.74 -2.74
CA GLU A 320 -69.24 45.68 -4.16
C GLU A 320 -68.24 44.79 -4.91
N HIS A 321 -68.79 43.92 -5.76
CA HIS A 321 -68.08 42.86 -6.46
C HIS A 321 -66.87 43.42 -7.24
N ILE A 322 -65.67 43.09 -6.76
CA ILE A 322 -64.43 43.32 -7.50
C ILE A 322 -64.48 42.41 -8.74
N PRO A 323 -64.48 42.92 -9.99
CA PRO A 323 -64.29 42.05 -11.14
C PRO A 323 -62.89 41.49 -11.02
N HIS A 324 -62.77 40.17 -10.84
CA HIS A 324 -61.50 39.52 -10.55
C HIS A 324 -60.73 39.17 -11.83
N PRO A 325 -59.74 39.95 -12.31
CA PRO A 325 -58.67 39.39 -13.13
C PRO A 325 -57.77 38.46 -12.30
N LEU A 326 -57.92 38.49 -10.97
CA LEU A 326 -57.19 37.68 -10.00
C LEU A 326 -57.74 36.26 -9.87
N GLU A 327 -58.91 35.94 -10.40
CA GLU A 327 -59.38 34.55 -10.41
C GLU A 327 -58.55 33.70 -11.37
N SER A 328 -58.11 34.21 -12.52
CA SER A 328 -57.27 33.43 -13.44
C SER A 328 -55.88 33.19 -12.87
N VAL A 329 -55.26 34.20 -12.24
CA VAL A 329 -53.92 34.11 -11.66
C VAL A 329 -53.92 33.31 -10.35
N SER A 330 -54.95 33.45 -9.50
CA SER A 330 -55.09 32.64 -8.28
C SER A 330 -55.49 31.21 -8.59
N ARG A 331 -56.33 30.95 -9.62
CA ARG A 331 -56.60 29.59 -10.10
C ARG A 331 -55.37 29.00 -10.77
N PHE A 332 -54.54 29.78 -11.49
CA PHE A 332 -53.28 29.30 -12.06
C PHE A 332 -52.27 28.96 -10.96
N TYR A 333 -52.07 29.84 -9.96
CA TYR A 333 -51.20 29.54 -8.81
C TYR A 333 -51.75 28.44 -7.91
N ALA A 334 -53.06 28.35 -7.69
CA ALA A 334 -53.69 27.25 -6.97
C ALA A 334 -53.65 25.95 -7.78
N ALA A 335 -53.74 26.01 -9.12
CA ALA A 335 -53.53 24.88 -10.02
C ALA A 335 -52.07 24.44 -10.05
N LEU A 336 -51.12 25.39 -9.96
CA LEU A 336 -49.67 25.15 -9.87
C LEU A 336 -49.29 24.57 -8.49
N LEU A 337 -49.86 25.09 -7.41
CA LEU A 337 -49.70 24.54 -6.05
C LEU A 337 -50.43 23.20 -5.89
N ARG A 338 -51.56 22.98 -6.59
CA ARG A 338 -52.23 21.67 -6.70
C ARG A 338 -51.43 20.69 -7.57
N SER A 339 -50.81 21.15 -8.65
CA SER A 339 -49.99 20.32 -9.55
C SER A 339 -48.67 19.93 -8.88
N HIS A 340 -48.15 20.75 -7.97
CA HIS A 340 -46.92 20.51 -7.23
C HIS A 340 -47.12 20.13 -5.75
N GLN A 341 -48.30 19.62 -5.36
CA GLN A 341 -48.48 19.04 -4.00
C GLN A 341 -47.49 17.90 -3.72
N TRP A 342 -47.07 17.21 -4.78
CA TRP A 342 -45.97 16.26 -4.72
C TRP A 342 -44.65 16.90 -4.24
N LEU A 343 -44.32 18.11 -4.71
CA LEU A 343 -43.10 18.85 -4.32
C LEU A 343 -43.14 19.29 -2.85
N ILE A 344 -44.31 19.74 -2.38
CA ILE A 344 -44.51 20.17 -0.99
C ILE A 344 -44.46 18.96 -0.04
N SER A 345 -45.08 17.85 -0.43
CA SER A 345 -44.97 16.58 0.30
C SER A 345 -43.52 16.09 0.33
N PHE A 346 -42.81 16.18 -0.81
CA PHE A 346 -41.40 15.80 -0.92
C PHE A 346 -40.49 16.65 0.00
N MET A 347 -40.66 17.97 0.01
CA MET A 347 -39.91 18.88 0.89
C MET A 347 -40.16 18.62 2.38
N ARG A 348 -41.33 18.11 2.76
CA ARG A 348 -41.64 17.71 4.14
C ARG A 348 -40.94 16.41 4.54
N HIS A 349 -40.74 15.48 3.61
CA HIS A 349 -40.07 14.20 3.86
C HIS A 349 -38.55 14.27 3.67
N LEU A 350 -38.05 15.32 3.01
CA LEU A 350 -36.62 15.58 2.77
C LEU A 350 -35.73 15.46 4.03
N PRO A 351 -36.03 16.09 5.17
CA PRO A 351 -35.18 15.96 6.37
C PRO A 351 -35.14 14.54 6.94
N VAL A 352 -36.25 13.80 6.83
CA VAL A 352 -36.31 12.39 7.27
C VAL A 352 -35.45 11.51 6.37
N ILE A 353 -35.52 11.74 5.05
CA ILE A 353 -34.69 11.01 4.07
C ILE A 353 -33.21 11.31 4.30
N ILE A 354 -32.85 12.57 4.53
CA ILE A 354 -31.47 12.98 4.83
C ILE A 354 -31.01 12.30 6.13
N ALA A 355 -31.79 12.39 7.21
CA ALA A 355 -31.45 11.77 8.49
C ALA A 355 -31.30 10.24 8.38
N SER A 356 -32.20 9.56 7.68
CA SER A 356 -32.10 8.11 7.46
C SER A 356 -30.89 7.73 6.60
N THR A 357 -30.53 8.57 5.63
CA THR A 357 -29.37 8.33 4.75
C THR A 357 -28.08 8.51 5.54
N VAL A 358 -27.98 9.57 6.35
CA VAL A 358 -26.82 9.80 7.22
C VAL A 358 -26.67 8.66 8.23
N LEU A 359 -27.77 8.22 8.86
CA LEU A 359 -27.75 7.09 9.78
C LEU A 359 -27.30 5.80 9.06
N ALA A 360 -27.80 5.53 7.85
CA ALA A 360 -27.37 4.37 7.07
C ALA A 360 -25.88 4.42 6.71
N ILE A 361 -25.36 5.59 6.34
CA ILE A 361 -23.92 5.79 6.06
C ILE A 361 -23.09 5.56 7.33
N LEU A 362 -23.52 6.07 8.48
CA LEU A 362 -22.81 5.88 9.75
C LEU A 362 -22.81 4.41 10.18
N VAL A 363 -23.96 3.74 10.12
CA VAL A 363 -24.08 2.32 10.45
C VAL A 363 -23.28 1.47 9.47
N PHE A 364 -23.37 1.73 8.16
CA PHE A 364 -22.60 1.00 7.16
C PHE A 364 -21.09 1.26 7.30
N GLY A 365 -20.68 2.51 7.54
CA GLY A 365 -19.27 2.86 7.77
C GLY A 365 -18.72 2.21 9.03
N PHE A 366 -19.52 2.15 10.10
CA PHE A 366 -19.19 1.41 11.31
C PHE A 366 -19.06 -0.09 11.01
N LEU A 367 -20.07 -0.72 10.42
CA LEU A 367 -20.02 -2.14 10.08
C LEU A 367 -18.86 -2.47 9.14
N ALA A 368 -18.62 -1.68 8.09
CA ALA A 368 -17.53 -1.87 7.16
C ALA A 368 -16.16 -1.77 7.85
N ARG A 369 -15.99 -0.83 8.80
CA ARG A 369 -14.73 -0.70 9.55
C ARG A 369 -14.46 -1.89 10.48
N TRP A 370 -15.50 -2.46 11.07
CA TRP A 370 -15.37 -3.48 12.12
C TRP A 370 -15.65 -4.92 11.67
N SER A 371 -16.08 -5.16 10.42
CA SER A 371 -16.50 -6.48 9.94
C SER A 371 -15.54 -7.12 8.93
N VAL A 372 -15.09 -6.36 7.93
CA VAL A 372 -14.38 -6.91 6.76
C VAL A 372 -13.19 -6.04 6.41
N GLN A 373 -12.09 -6.65 6.01
CA GLN A 373 -10.97 -5.95 5.37
C GLN A 373 -10.43 -6.77 4.21
N LEU A 374 -9.99 -6.10 3.14
CA LEU A 374 -9.33 -6.71 2.00
C LEU A 374 -7.82 -6.51 2.12
N TYR A 375 -7.05 -7.55 1.83
CA TYR A 375 -5.59 -7.52 1.79
C TYR A 375 -5.10 -8.18 0.50
N THR A 376 -4.10 -7.59 -0.15
CA THR A 376 -3.42 -8.24 -1.27
C THR A 376 -2.29 -9.11 -0.73
N VAL A 377 -2.16 -10.33 -1.25
CA VAL A 377 -1.05 -11.21 -0.91
C VAL A 377 0.22 -10.70 -1.58
N ASP A 378 1.26 -10.52 -0.77
CA ASP A 378 2.61 -10.23 -1.23
C ASP A 378 3.56 -11.31 -0.69
N GLY A 379 4.23 -12.01 -1.60
CA GLY A 379 5.19 -13.07 -1.31
C GLY A 379 4.67 -14.52 -1.40
N PRO A 380 5.59 -15.50 -1.46
CA PRO A 380 5.28 -16.90 -1.81
C PRO A 380 4.88 -17.80 -0.63
N SER A 381 4.84 -17.29 0.60
CA SER A 381 4.75 -18.13 1.83
C SER A 381 3.48 -18.99 1.96
N MET A 382 2.40 -18.65 1.24
CA MET A 382 1.13 -19.39 1.26
C MET A 382 0.85 -20.15 -0.05
N ASN A 383 1.85 -20.28 -0.95
CA ASN A 383 1.71 -21.04 -2.19
C ASN A 383 1.56 -22.55 -1.88
N SER A 384 0.64 -23.31 -2.49
CA SER A 384 -0.31 -22.96 -3.58
C SER A 384 -1.70 -22.51 -3.15
N THR A 385 -1.97 -22.38 -1.85
CA THR A 385 -3.26 -21.92 -1.33
C THR A 385 -3.59 -20.50 -1.79
N TYR A 386 -2.65 -19.57 -1.63
CA TYR A 386 -2.76 -18.18 -2.07
C TYR A 386 -1.47 -17.74 -2.77
N LYS A 387 -1.62 -17.03 -3.90
CA LYS A 387 -0.51 -16.54 -4.73
C LYS A 387 -0.35 -15.03 -4.58
N THR A 388 0.84 -14.52 -4.88
CA THR A 388 1.09 -13.08 -4.98
C THR A 388 0.08 -12.43 -5.92
N GLY A 389 -0.58 -11.37 -5.45
CA GLY A 389 -1.64 -10.67 -6.17
C GLY A 389 -3.07 -11.09 -5.80
N ASP A 390 -3.27 -12.25 -5.17
CA ASP A 390 -4.60 -12.67 -4.70
C ASP A 390 -5.15 -11.66 -3.68
N LEU A 391 -6.46 -11.39 -3.74
CA LEU A 391 -7.13 -10.49 -2.81
C LEU A 391 -7.85 -11.30 -1.73
N LEU A 392 -7.31 -11.26 -0.51
CA LEU A 392 -7.85 -11.94 0.65
C LEU A 392 -9.05 -11.20 1.24
N PHE A 393 -10.14 -11.94 1.46
CA PHE A 393 -11.26 -11.47 2.25
C PHE A 393 -11.02 -11.80 3.73
N VAL A 394 -10.77 -10.80 4.58
CA VAL A 394 -10.51 -11.00 6.01
C VAL A 394 -11.76 -10.70 6.82
N ASN A 395 -12.30 -11.73 7.47
CA ASN A 395 -13.43 -11.64 8.38
C ASN A 395 -12.97 -11.29 9.81
N LYS A 396 -13.40 -10.13 10.30
CA LYS A 396 -13.12 -9.63 11.65
C LYS A 396 -14.28 -9.82 12.63
N LEU A 397 -15.45 -10.24 12.16
CA LEU A 397 -16.65 -10.33 13.00
C LEU A 397 -16.44 -11.18 14.25
N GLY A 398 -15.77 -12.33 14.11
CA GLY A 398 -15.43 -13.20 15.25
C GLY A 398 -14.61 -12.45 16.31
N LYS A 399 -13.58 -11.70 15.88
CA LYS A 399 -12.75 -10.89 16.78
C LYS A 399 -13.54 -9.74 17.42
N THR A 400 -14.34 -9.03 16.64
CA THR A 400 -15.13 -7.89 17.12
C THR A 400 -16.18 -8.31 18.15
N ILE A 401 -16.92 -9.40 17.89
CA ILE A 401 -17.96 -9.90 18.80
C ILE A 401 -17.35 -10.45 20.08
N THR A 402 -16.29 -11.27 19.99
CA THR A 402 -15.62 -11.82 21.18
C THR A 402 -14.98 -10.72 22.03
N GLY A 403 -14.34 -9.74 21.40
CA GLY A 403 -13.81 -8.55 22.08
C GLY A 403 -14.89 -7.73 22.78
N ALA A 404 -16.05 -7.53 22.14
CA ALA A 404 -17.19 -6.85 22.77
C ALA A 404 -17.75 -7.60 23.99
N LEU A 405 -17.57 -8.93 24.04
CA LEU A 405 -17.94 -9.79 25.17
C LEU A 405 -16.81 -9.93 26.21
N GLY A 406 -15.70 -9.21 26.07
CA GLY A 406 -14.54 -9.30 26.97
C GLY A 406 -13.76 -10.60 26.88
N LYS A 407 -13.92 -11.37 25.80
CA LYS A 407 -13.22 -12.65 25.56
C LYS A 407 -12.13 -12.48 24.51
N GLN A 408 -11.10 -13.32 24.56
CA GLN A 408 -10.08 -13.38 23.51
C GLN A 408 -10.59 -14.19 22.31
N PHE A 409 -10.27 -13.71 21.11
CA PHE A 409 -10.55 -14.42 19.88
C PHE A 409 -9.49 -15.49 19.62
N ILE A 410 -9.90 -16.75 19.60
CA ILE A 410 -9.03 -17.88 19.30
C ILE A 410 -9.47 -18.49 17.95
N PRO A 411 -8.69 -18.33 16.87
CA PRO A 411 -8.99 -18.98 15.59
C PRO A 411 -8.84 -20.50 15.70
N GLY A 412 -9.64 -21.23 14.92
CA GLY A 412 -9.59 -22.69 14.88
C GLY A 412 -8.29 -23.23 14.26
N ARG A 413 -7.86 -24.42 14.67
CA ARG A 413 -6.72 -25.10 14.01
C ARG A 413 -7.04 -25.35 12.54
N GLY A 414 -6.09 -25.01 11.67
CA GLY A 414 -6.21 -25.12 10.23
C GLY A 414 -6.80 -23.88 9.55
N GLU A 415 -7.32 -22.90 10.31
CA GLU A 415 -7.72 -21.61 9.73
C GLU A 415 -6.51 -20.83 9.24
N VAL A 416 -6.69 -20.08 8.15
CA VAL A 416 -5.73 -19.06 7.72
C VAL A 416 -6.13 -17.74 8.32
N VAL A 417 -5.19 -17.03 8.92
CA VAL A 417 -5.43 -15.75 9.60
C VAL A 417 -4.45 -14.70 9.13
N VAL A 418 -4.90 -13.45 9.14
CA VAL A 418 -4.02 -12.28 9.03
C VAL A 418 -3.73 -11.77 10.43
N PHE A 419 -2.48 -11.45 10.73
CA PHE A 419 -2.07 -10.92 12.01
C PHE A 419 -1.03 -9.81 11.83
N LYS A 420 -1.01 -8.90 12.80
CA LYS A 420 -0.03 -7.82 12.89
C LYS A 420 1.06 -8.26 13.86
N LYS A 421 2.24 -8.60 13.36
CA LYS A 421 3.36 -8.96 14.24
C LYS A 421 4.00 -7.69 14.80
N GLN A 422 4.11 -7.58 16.12
CA GLN A 422 4.92 -6.56 16.77
C GLN A 422 6.39 -7.01 16.74
N ARG A 423 7.28 -6.15 16.22
CA ARG A 423 8.61 -6.53 15.74
C ARG A 423 9.60 -6.71 16.91
N ASN A 424 9.59 -7.89 17.53
CA ASN A 424 10.67 -8.39 18.39
C ASN A 424 11.36 -9.63 17.79
N VAL A 425 11.29 -9.81 16.48
CA VAL A 425 11.96 -10.92 15.80
C VAL A 425 13.13 -10.37 14.99
N ALA A 426 14.33 -10.84 15.33
CA ALA A 426 15.64 -10.35 14.89
C ALA A 426 15.97 -10.53 13.38
N PHE A 427 14.99 -10.73 12.50
CA PHE A 427 15.24 -11.11 11.10
C PHE A 427 14.52 -10.27 10.03
N GLU A 428 13.82 -9.20 10.40
CA GLU A 428 13.51 -8.13 9.45
C GLU A 428 14.57 -7.03 9.57
N SER A 429 15.10 -6.63 8.43
CA SER A 429 16.01 -5.50 8.25
C SER A 429 15.71 -4.33 9.21
N VAL A 430 16.78 -3.84 9.83
CA VAL A 430 16.88 -2.61 10.63
C VAL A 430 16.25 -1.43 9.86
N GLU A 431 14.93 -1.29 9.96
CA GLU A 431 14.10 -0.14 9.55
C GLU A 431 12.75 -0.25 10.30
N ALA A 432 12.76 0.21 11.55
CA ALA A 432 11.61 0.37 12.46
C ALA A 432 10.52 1.28 11.81
N ASN A 433 9.20 1.22 12.01
CA ASN A 433 8.29 0.65 13.01
C ASN A 433 6.88 0.43 12.38
N ALA A 434 6.79 0.09 11.09
CA ALA A 434 5.51 -0.25 10.48
C ALA A 434 5.07 -1.65 10.91
N PRO A 435 3.80 -1.87 11.30
CA PRO A 435 3.31 -3.21 11.57
C PRO A 435 3.33 -4.06 10.31
N THR A 436 4.13 -5.13 10.29
CA THR A 436 4.07 -6.12 9.22
C THR A 436 2.81 -6.96 9.40
N PHE A 437 1.97 -6.98 8.36
CA PHE A 437 0.80 -7.84 8.28
C PHE A 437 1.20 -9.14 7.59
N LEU A 438 1.07 -10.25 8.30
CA LEU A 438 1.41 -11.57 7.79
C LEU A 438 0.15 -12.43 7.70
N VAL A 439 0.10 -13.29 6.68
CA VAL A 439 -0.91 -14.33 6.52
C VAL A 439 -0.26 -15.69 6.72
N LYS A 440 -0.80 -16.51 7.64
CA LYS A 440 -0.30 -17.86 7.97
C LYS A 440 -1.45 -18.77 8.43
N ARG A 441 -1.23 -20.08 8.43
CA ARG A 441 -2.18 -21.09 8.92
C ARG A 441 -1.93 -21.42 10.37
N VAL A 442 -3.01 -21.55 11.15
CA VAL A 442 -2.95 -21.93 12.57
C VAL A 442 -2.67 -23.43 12.69
N VAL A 443 -1.58 -23.78 13.36
CA VAL A 443 -1.10 -25.16 13.50
C VAL A 443 -1.16 -25.64 14.95
N GLY A 444 -0.79 -24.80 15.92
CA GLY A 444 -0.84 -25.08 17.36
C GLY A 444 -1.72 -24.08 18.11
N LEU A 445 -2.48 -24.56 19.09
CA LEU A 445 -3.42 -23.78 19.90
C LEU A 445 -2.87 -23.53 21.32
N PRO A 446 -3.45 -22.59 22.10
CA PRO A 446 -2.93 -22.27 23.42
C PRO A 446 -2.85 -23.48 24.35
N GLY A 447 -1.73 -23.61 25.07
CA GLY A 447 -1.47 -24.73 26.00
C GLY A 447 -0.97 -26.02 25.36
N GLU A 448 -0.80 -26.08 24.03
CA GLU A 448 -0.31 -27.27 23.34
C GLU A 448 1.21 -27.26 23.16
N ARG A 449 1.81 -28.45 23.06
CA ARG A 449 3.22 -28.60 22.67
C ARG A 449 3.32 -28.93 21.19
N VAL A 450 4.14 -28.17 20.46
CA VAL A 450 4.40 -28.35 19.03
C VAL A 450 5.84 -28.79 18.84
N VAL A 451 6.02 -29.92 18.17
CA VAL A 451 7.32 -30.48 17.81
C VAL A 451 7.41 -30.51 16.29
N VAL A 452 8.42 -29.86 15.74
CA VAL A 452 8.77 -29.91 14.32
C VAL A 452 10.06 -30.70 14.20
N LYS A 453 10.02 -31.82 13.48
CA LYS A 453 11.19 -32.70 13.30
C LYS A 453 11.00 -33.56 12.05
N ASN A 454 12.10 -33.85 11.33
CA ASN A 454 12.08 -34.73 10.16
C ASN A 454 11.03 -34.32 9.11
N SER A 455 10.89 -33.02 8.86
CA SER A 455 9.91 -32.46 7.92
C SER A 455 8.43 -32.65 8.30
N GLU A 456 8.15 -33.10 9.53
CA GLU A 456 6.81 -33.27 10.07
C GLU A 456 6.57 -32.31 11.24
N ILE A 457 5.29 -31.93 11.41
CA ILE A 457 4.82 -31.19 12.57
C ILE A 457 3.94 -32.13 13.40
N ILE A 458 4.22 -32.23 14.68
CA ILE A 458 3.50 -33.03 15.66
C ILE A 458 2.99 -32.09 16.75
N VAL A 459 1.68 -32.13 17.00
CA VAL A 459 1.04 -31.38 18.09
C VAL A 459 0.63 -32.35 19.18
N ILE A 460 1.01 -32.06 20.41
CA ILE A 460 0.70 -32.84 21.61
C ILE A 460 -0.20 -32.01 22.52
N ASN A 461 -1.33 -32.60 22.92
CA ASN A 461 -2.29 -31.99 23.84
C ASN A 461 -2.90 -33.05 24.77
N GLN A 462 -3.79 -32.64 25.67
CA GLN A 462 -4.41 -33.56 26.64
C GLN A 462 -5.22 -34.68 25.97
N GLN A 463 -5.84 -34.40 24.82
CA GLN A 463 -6.64 -35.37 24.06
C GLN A 463 -5.77 -36.33 23.25
N ASN A 464 -4.57 -35.90 22.85
CA ASN A 464 -3.61 -36.67 22.05
C ASN A 464 -2.23 -36.62 22.70
N PRO A 465 -2.00 -37.35 23.82
CA PRO A 465 -0.71 -37.32 24.53
C PRO A 465 0.45 -37.89 23.71
N ALA A 466 0.17 -38.78 22.75
CA ALA A 466 1.15 -39.33 21.81
C ALA A 466 1.48 -38.38 20.64
N GLY A 467 0.74 -37.27 20.51
CA GLY A 467 0.87 -36.33 19.41
C GLY A 467 0.10 -36.73 18.14
N PHE A 468 -0.18 -35.76 17.29
CA PHE A 468 -0.77 -35.96 15.97
C PHE A 468 -0.22 -34.94 14.97
N ASN A 469 -0.24 -35.30 13.68
CA ASN A 469 0.10 -34.35 12.62
C ASN A 469 -1.13 -33.52 12.25
N PRO A 470 -1.11 -32.18 12.45
CA PRO A 470 -2.27 -31.32 12.23
C PRO A 470 -2.64 -31.12 10.76
N ASP A 471 -1.72 -31.43 9.84
CA ASP A 471 -1.93 -31.39 8.39
C ASP A 471 -2.46 -32.72 7.85
N LYS A 472 -2.41 -33.81 8.63
CA LYS A 472 -2.86 -35.12 8.17
C LYS A 472 -4.33 -35.08 7.77
N ASP A 473 -4.63 -35.63 6.59
CA ASP A 473 -5.99 -35.75 6.02
C ASP A 473 -6.73 -34.41 5.84
N LYS A 474 -6.00 -33.28 5.74
CA LYS A 474 -6.60 -31.96 5.47
C LYS A 474 -6.67 -31.66 3.96
N PRO A 475 -7.68 -30.90 3.48
CA PRO A 475 -7.81 -30.58 2.05
C PRO A 475 -6.59 -29.91 1.42
N TRP A 476 -5.84 -29.12 2.21
CA TRP A 476 -4.63 -28.44 1.75
C TRP A 476 -3.36 -29.32 1.83
N SER A 477 -3.40 -30.46 2.51
CA SER A 477 -2.20 -31.26 2.79
C SER A 477 -1.56 -31.83 1.53
N ALA A 478 -2.38 -32.16 0.52
CA ALA A 478 -1.94 -32.63 -0.79
C ALA A 478 -1.10 -31.59 -1.56
N GLN A 479 -1.16 -30.32 -1.17
CA GLN A 479 -0.48 -29.20 -1.82
C GLN A 479 0.71 -28.66 -1.01
N LEU A 480 1.01 -29.27 0.15
CA LEU A 480 2.13 -28.84 0.99
C LEU A 480 3.45 -29.34 0.42
N HIS A 481 4.40 -28.43 0.22
CA HIS A 481 5.79 -28.79 -0.08
C HIS A 481 6.54 -29.03 1.24
N LEU A 482 6.56 -30.27 1.72
CA LEU A 482 7.36 -30.62 2.90
C LEU A 482 8.85 -30.55 2.53
N SER A 483 9.61 -29.75 3.27
CA SER A 483 11.07 -29.64 3.19
C SER A 483 11.66 -29.93 4.55
N GLN A 484 12.98 -30.08 4.65
CA GLN A 484 13.67 -30.21 5.94
C GLN A 484 13.38 -28.95 6.76
N LEU A 485 12.44 -29.08 7.70
CA LEU A 485 12.03 -27.99 8.59
C LEU A 485 13.05 -27.88 9.72
N ASP A 486 13.24 -26.66 10.23
CA ASP A 486 14.03 -26.45 11.43
C ASP A 486 13.43 -27.24 12.60
N ASP A 487 14.30 -27.89 13.38
CA ASP A 487 13.89 -28.61 14.58
C ASP A 487 13.37 -27.60 15.62
N VAL A 488 12.10 -27.73 15.99
CA VAL A 488 11.43 -26.87 16.98
C VAL A 488 10.73 -27.75 18.00
N ASP A 489 10.84 -27.42 19.27
CA ASP A 489 10.10 -28.07 20.35
C ASP A 489 9.66 -27.01 21.36
N ILE A 490 8.38 -26.66 21.33
CA ILE A 490 7.84 -25.54 22.09
C ILE A 490 6.48 -25.86 22.71
N THR A 491 6.26 -25.42 23.94
CA THR A 491 4.94 -25.45 24.58
C THR A 491 4.35 -24.04 24.59
N LEU A 492 3.15 -23.89 24.04
CA LEU A 492 2.47 -22.61 23.84
C LEU A 492 1.83 -22.12 25.15
N ALA A 493 1.99 -20.84 25.46
CA ALA A 493 1.27 -20.19 26.55
C ALA A 493 -0.24 -20.09 26.27
N ALA A 494 -1.00 -19.68 27.29
CA ALA A 494 -2.47 -19.55 27.21
C ALA A 494 -2.95 -18.48 26.20
N ASP A 495 -2.05 -17.61 25.74
CA ASP A 495 -2.34 -16.53 24.79
C ASP A 495 -1.53 -16.63 23.49
N GLU A 496 -1.02 -17.83 23.17
CA GLU A 496 -0.11 -18.07 22.05
C GLU A 496 -0.64 -19.07 21.02
N LEU A 497 -0.29 -18.82 19.76
CA LEU A 497 -0.53 -19.70 18.63
C LEU A 497 0.79 -20.05 17.94
N PHE A 498 0.89 -21.27 17.44
CA PHE A 498 1.93 -21.66 16.50
C PHE A 498 1.35 -21.64 15.08
N MET A 499 1.91 -20.81 14.19
CA MET A 499 1.38 -20.62 12.84
C MET A 499 2.46 -20.81 11.79
N VAL A 500 2.11 -21.45 10.67
CA VAL A 500 3.04 -21.87 9.63
C VAL A 500 2.48 -21.52 8.25
N GLY A 501 3.35 -21.18 7.30
CA GLY A 501 2.95 -20.98 5.91
C GLY A 501 2.77 -22.32 5.18
N ASP A 502 1.92 -22.33 4.17
CA ASP A 502 1.67 -23.54 3.37
C ASP A 502 2.87 -23.86 2.46
N ASN A 503 3.62 -22.85 2.02
CA ASN A 503 4.88 -23.02 1.32
C ASN A 503 6.03 -23.14 2.33
N ARG A 504 6.15 -24.33 2.95
CA ARG A 504 7.06 -24.58 4.09
C ARG A 504 8.52 -24.12 3.88
N PRO A 505 9.17 -24.33 2.70
CA PRO A 505 10.56 -23.90 2.49
C PRO A 505 10.71 -22.38 2.38
N GLU A 506 9.68 -21.68 1.92
CA GLU A 506 9.71 -20.24 1.58
C GLU A 506 8.83 -19.41 2.54
N SER A 507 8.70 -19.87 3.78
CA SER A 507 7.85 -19.24 4.79
C SER A 507 8.64 -18.91 6.06
N ILE A 508 8.75 -17.62 6.34
CA ILE A 508 9.17 -17.09 7.64
C ILE A 508 7.93 -17.07 8.54
N ASP A 509 7.91 -17.94 9.55
CA ASP A 509 6.75 -18.18 10.41
C ASP A 509 7.14 -18.58 11.84
N SER A 510 6.23 -19.19 12.62
CA SER A 510 6.50 -19.52 14.02
C SER A 510 7.68 -20.46 14.25
N ARG A 511 8.14 -21.16 13.22
CA ARG A 511 9.39 -21.93 13.28
C ARG A 511 10.61 -21.03 13.47
N THR A 512 10.61 -19.88 12.79
CA THR A 512 11.71 -18.91 12.80
C THR A 512 11.54 -17.89 13.93
N PHE A 513 10.32 -17.42 14.15
CA PHE A 513 10.05 -16.30 15.04
C PHE A 513 9.30 -16.62 16.33
N GLY A 514 9.03 -17.90 16.57
CA GLY A 514 8.30 -18.37 17.73
C GLY A 514 6.78 -18.09 17.67
N PRO A 515 6.08 -18.26 18.80
CA PRO A 515 4.64 -18.13 18.85
C PRO A 515 4.13 -16.72 18.58
N VAL A 516 2.85 -16.61 18.21
CA VAL A 516 2.14 -15.36 17.95
C VAL A 516 1.04 -15.16 18.98
N LYS A 517 0.92 -13.94 19.50
CA LYS A 517 -0.04 -13.65 20.56
C LYS A 517 -1.45 -13.48 19.98
N LEU A 518 -2.48 -13.92 20.71
CA LEU A 518 -3.88 -13.82 20.25
C LEU A 518 -4.31 -12.38 19.92
N HIS A 519 -3.79 -11.39 20.65
CA HIS A 519 -4.13 -9.98 20.42
C HIS A 519 -3.56 -9.43 19.08
N GLU A 520 -2.53 -10.07 18.53
CA GLU A 520 -1.92 -9.73 17.24
C GLU A 520 -2.80 -10.14 16.04
N ILE A 521 -3.70 -11.11 16.23
CA ILE A 521 -4.60 -11.63 15.17
C ILE A 521 -5.58 -10.55 14.74
N ILE A 522 -5.76 -10.34 13.44
CA ILE A 522 -6.69 -9.37 12.87
C ILE A 522 -8.02 -10.00 12.52
N GLY A 523 -7.99 -11.17 11.87
CA GLY A 523 -9.18 -11.91 11.47
C GLY A 523 -8.83 -13.14 10.62
N SER A 524 -9.82 -13.99 10.40
CA SER A 524 -9.70 -15.22 9.61
C SER A 524 -9.96 -14.95 8.13
N VAL A 525 -9.34 -15.74 7.26
CA VAL A 525 -9.44 -15.65 5.79
C VAL A 525 -10.27 -16.82 5.28
N PRO A 526 -11.60 -16.66 5.11
CA PRO A 526 -12.45 -17.73 4.60
C PRO A 526 -12.23 -18.00 3.10
N TRP A 527 -11.89 -16.98 2.30
CA TRP A 527 -11.70 -17.09 0.85
C TRP A 527 -10.88 -15.92 0.28
N ALA A 528 -10.44 -16.07 -0.97
CA ALA A 528 -9.72 -15.05 -1.72
C ALA A 528 -10.25 -14.95 -3.16
N ILE A 529 -10.08 -13.78 -3.77
CA ILE A 529 -10.30 -13.54 -5.20
C ILE A 529 -8.95 -13.74 -5.89
N LYS A 530 -8.94 -14.64 -6.88
CA LYS A 530 -7.76 -14.98 -7.69
C LYS A 530 -7.66 -14.11 -8.94
#